data_AF-A0A946THL6-F1
#
_entry.id   AF-A0A946THL6-F1
#
_cell.length_a   1.000
_cell.length_b   1.000
_cell.length_c   1.000
_cell.angle_alpha   90.00
_cell.angle_beta   90.00
_cell.angle_gamma   90.00
#
_symmetry.space_group_name_H-M   'P 1'
#
loop_
_entity.id
_entity.type
_entity.pdbx_description
1 polymer ?
#
loop_
_entity_poly.entity_id
_entity_poly.type
_entity_poly.pdbx_seq_one_letter_code
_entity_poly.pdbx_strand_id
1 'polypeptide(L)'
;MDTEKLELARTFLDNVRLTQKESGKLARGRNRLSSETSDAMNIQLDSISKLIDILELPNDTAKKLCERFEEICRRRRMKMIDEIRREIYELLIFELSINTQELEMEPDQLVSVTLLSEVPAGFILQEKEFEWFKGNLGIVKRAAEKYSNPREFLRTVKETVEEILEEEEFKDFWETPWMVLHAAVHNPTDPRRLLRKVIKTVEGFLEKEKFKCFRKNKWVIRHAALKYSKPEKFLSTVKRTVKKILREKEFAGFKKTSWIVLHAAVHYPDDPRRFLRTVKETVEEILEEEEFKCFSKNKWVIQHAAVKHSKPKKFLRTVKETVEEILEDKEFERFKNSLGIVLKAVVWHSSDPKDFLRSQPTS
;
A
#
# COMPACT_ATOMS: atom_id res chain seq x y z
N MET A 1 -34.26 -12.27 16.22
CA MET A 1 -34.32 -11.71 14.87
C MET A 1 -35.22 -12.60 14.06
N ASP A 2 -36.13 -12.00 13.29
CA ASP A 2 -37.00 -12.72 12.36
C ASP A 2 -36.20 -12.99 11.08
N THR A 3 -35.83 -14.26 10.86
CA THR A 3 -34.94 -14.66 9.76
C THR A 3 -35.54 -14.34 8.39
N GLU A 4 -36.87 -14.48 8.24
CA GLU A 4 -37.56 -14.19 6.98
C GLU A 4 -37.50 -12.69 6.64
N LYS A 5 -37.65 -11.82 7.64
CA LYS A 5 -37.51 -10.37 7.46
C LYS A 5 -36.10 -9.95 7.10
N LEU A 6 -35.08 -10.59 7.68
CA LEU A 6 -33.69 -10.33 7.33
C LEU A 6 -33.37 -10.75 5.89
N GLU A 7 -33.86 -11.90 5.44
CA GLU A 7 -33.69 -12.34 4.04
C GLU A 7 -34.40 -11.40 3.07
N LEU A 8 -35.60 -10.93 3.41
CA LEU A 8 -36.32 -9.95 2.62
C LEU A 8 -35.61 -8.59 2.59
N ALA A 9 -35.12 -8.12 3.74
CA ALA A 9 -34.31 -6.89 3.86
C ALA A 9 -33.03 -6.98 3.03
N ARG A 10 -32.33 -8.12 3.08
CA ARG A 10 -31.12 -8.37 2.30
C ARG A 10 -31.40 -8.34 0.80
N THR A 11 -32.45 -9.05 0.38
CA THR A 11 -32.88 -9.08 -1.03
C THR A 11 -33.25 -7.68 -1.52
N PHE A 12 -33.96 -6.90 -0.71
CA PHE A 12 -34.30 -5.52 -1.05
C PHE A 12 -33.04 -4.64 -1.18
N LEU A 13 -32.12 -4.71 -0.22
CA LEU A 13 -30.86 -3.97 -0.24
C LEU A 13 -30.02 -4.30 -1.49
N ASP A 14 -29.88 -5.58 -1.83
CA ASP A 14 -29.12 -6.02 -3.00
C ASP A 14 -29.79 -5.56 -4.32
N ASN A 15 -31.13 -5.58 -4.40
CA ASN A 15 -31.86 -4.99 -5.53
C ASN A 15 -31.65 -3.48 -5.66
N VAL A 16 -31.61 -2.75 -4.54
CA VAL A 16 -31.32 -1.30 -4.53
C VAL A 16 -29.90 -1.04 -5.06
N ARG A 17 -28.92 -1.83 -4.61
CA ARG A 17 -27.53 -1.75 -5.08
C ARG A 17 -27.42 -2.02 -6.57
N LEU A 18 -28.05 -3.09 -7.06
CA LEU A 18 -28.05 -3.44 -8.48
C LEU A 18 -28.67 -2.33 -9.33
N THR A 19 -29.86 -1.86 -8.96
CA THR A 19 -30.57 -0.76 -9.66
C THR A 19 -29.74 0.53 -9.65
N GLN A 20 -29.08 0.82 -8.53
CA GLN A 20 -28.18 1.97 -8.39
C GLN A 20 -26.96 1.84 -9.31
N LYS A 21 -26.37 0.66 -9.41
CA LYS A 21 -25.22 0.36 -10.30
C LYS A 21 -25.61 0.50 -11.77
N GLU A 22 -26.69 -0.13 -12.20
CA GLU A 22 -27.20 -0.08 -13.58
C GLU A 22 -27.58 1.33 -14.02
N SER A 23 -27.96 2.20 -13.08
CA SER A 23 -28.32 3.58 -13.41
C SER A 23 -27.15 4.44 -13.93
N GLY A 24 -25.90 4.03 -13.68
CA GLY A 24 -24.69 4.81 -14.00
C GLY A 24 -24.59 6.18 -13.30
N LYS A 25 -25.52 6.51 -12.41
CA LYS A 25 -25.62 7.83 -11.74
C LYS A 25 -24.98 7.77 -10.36
N LEU A 26 -24.39 8.88 -9.92
CA LEU A 26 -23.77 8.98 -8.60
C LEU A 26 -24.79 8.75 -7.46
N ALA A 27 -24.35 8.04 -6.42
CA ALA A 27 -25.11 7.85 -5.18
C ALA A 27 -25.16 9.13 -4.30
N ARG A 28 -24.39 10.17 -4.66
CA ARG A 28 -24.34 11.45 -3.93
C ARG A 28 -25.27 12.47 -4.56
N GLY A 29 -25.81 13.39 -3.77
CA GLY A 29 -26.62 14.53 -4.23
C GLY A 29 -27.42 15.14 -3.08
N ARG A 30 -28.20 16.20 -3.35
CA ARG A 30 -29.03 16.84 -2.31
C ARG A 30 -30.03 15.84 -1.73
N ASN A 31 -30.10 15.78 -0.40
CA ASN A 31 -31.15 15.07 0.32
C ASN A 31 -32.49 15.76 0.04
N ARG A 32 -33.50 15.00 -0.41
CA ARG A 32 -34.86 15.48 -0.65
C ARG A 32 -35.89 14.50 -0.09
N LEU A 33 -35.55 13.87 1.04
CA LEU A 33 -36.50 13.04 1.77
C LEU A 33 -37.70 13.87 2.22
N SER A 34 -38.89 13.26 2.18
CA SER A 34 -40.08 13.87 2.74
C SER A 34 -40.00 13.91 4.27
N SER A 35 -40.80 14.75 4.92
CA SER A 35 -40.91 14.76 6.39
C SER A 35 -41.32 13.39 6.91
N GLU A 36 -42.31 12.75 6.28
CA GLU A 36 -42.80 11.41 6.65
C GLU A 36 -41.70 10.35 6.58
N THR A 37 -40.90 10.33 5.51
CA THR A 37 -39.77 9.40 5.38
C THR A 37 -38.70 9.68 6.43
N SER A 38 -38.42 10.96 6.70
CA SER A 38 -37.43 11.35 7.72
C SER A 38 -37.88 10.94 9.12
N ASP A 39 -39.16 11.12 9.46
CA ASP A 39 -39.73 10.75 10.75
C ASP A 39 -39.70 9.23 10.94
N ALA A 40 -40.13 8.48 9.92
CA ALA A 40 -40.10 7.03 9.95
C ALA A 40 -38.67 6.48 10.05
N MET A 41 -37.69 7.10 9.40
CA MET A 41 -36.27 6.77 9.55
C MET A 41 -35.78 7.04 10.98
N ASN A 42 -36.06 8.22 11.55
CA ASN A 42 -35.62 8.57 12.90
C ASN A 42 -36.19 7.59 13.94
N ILE A 43 -37.47 7.21 13.82
CA ILE A 43 -38.10 6.21 14.71
C ILE A 43 -37.33 4.88 14.67
N GLN A 44 -36.96 4.40 13.47
CA GLN A 44 -36.22 3.14 13.37
C GLN A 44 -34.78 3.28 13.87
N LEU A 45 -34.11 4.40 13.60
CA LEU A 45 -32.76 4.69 14.14
C LEU A 45 -32.76 4.72 15.68
N ASP A 46 -33.74 5.36 16.30
CA ASP A 46 -33.89 5.39 17.76
C ASP A 46 -34.11 3.99 18.33
N SER A 47 -34.85 3.14 17.61
CA SER A 47 -35.10 1.75 18.02
C SER A 47 -33.84 0.87 18.01
N ILE A 48 -32.84 1.24 17.22
CA ILE A 48 -31.55 0.53 17.09
C ILE A 48 -30.36 1.31 17.69
N SER A 49 -30.62 2.39 18.44
CA SER A 49 -29.56 3.22 19.04
C SER A 49 -28.60 2.42 19.92
N LYS A 50 -29.11 1.47 20.71
CA LYS A 50 -28.29 0.55 21.51
C LYS A 50 -27.32 -0.29 20.65
N LEU A 51 -27.73 -0.70 19.45
CA LEU A 51 -26.85 -1.43 18.55
C LEU A 51 -25.73 -0.53 18.03
N ILE A 52 -26.06 0.73 17.67
CA ILE A 52 -25.09 1.73 17.23
C ILE A 52 -24.04 1.98 18.34
N ASP A 53 -24.49 2.11 19.59
CA ASP A 53 -23.62 2.28 20.76
C ASP A 53 -22.73 1.05 20.99
N ILE A 54 -23.28 -0.17 20.90
CA ILE A 54 -22.52 -1.43 21.05
C ILE A 54 -21.43 -1.57 19.97
N LEU A 55 -21.72 -1.14 18.75
CA LEU A 55 -20.78 -1.19 17.62
C LEU A 55 -19.83 0.01 17.57
N GLU A 56 -19.90 0.90 18.57
CA GLU A 56 -19.06 2.09 18.72
C GLU A 56 -19.10 3.02 17.49
N LEU A 57 -20.23 3.08 16.79
CA LEU A 57 -20.40 3.93 15.61
C LEU A 57 -20.94 5.32 16.00
N PRO A 58 -20.43 6.41 15.39
CA PRO A 58 -21.01 7.74 15.63
C PRO A 58 -22.45 7.81 15.12
N ASN A 59 -23.38 8.27 15.96
CA ASN A 59 -24.80 8.41 15.63
C ASN A 59 -25.04 9.24 14.34
N ASP A 60 -24.30 10.33 14.17
CA ASP A 60 -24.39 11.17 12.96
C ASP A 60 -23.99 10.41 11.70
N THR A 61 -23.01 9.50 11.78
CA THR A 61 -22.58 8.67 10.65
C THR A 61 -23.61 7.60 10.33
N ALA A 62 -24.17 6.93 11.34
CA ALA A 62 -25.24 5.94 11.17
C ALA A 62 -26.49 6.57 10.55
N LYS A 63 -26.87 7.75 11.02
CA LYS A 63 -27.96 8.55 10.43
C LYS A 63 -27.66 8.92 8.98
N LYS A 64 -26.47 9.45 8.70
CA LYS A 64 -26.03 9.81 7.34
C LYS A 64 -26.03 8.60 6.39
N LEU A 65 -25.70 7.40 6.88
CA LEU A 65 -25.77 6.16 6.12
C LEU A 65 -27.22 5.84 5.71
N CYS A 66 -28.14 5.83 6.68
CA CYS A 66 -29.55 5.53 6.46
C CYS A 66 -30.24 6.58 5.57
N GLU A 67 -29.99 7.87 5.83
CA GLU A 67 -30.49 8.98 5.00
C GLU A 67 -30.08 8.83 3.53
N ARG A 68 -28.81 8.46 3.29
CA ARG A 68 -28.32 8.26 1.93
C ARG A 68 -28.94 7.04 1.27
N PHE A 69 -29.16 5.97 2.02
CA PHE A 69 -29.83 4.78 1.51
C PHE A 69 -31.29 5.09 1.10
N GLU A 70 -32.04 5.77 1.96
CA GLU A 70 -33.42 6.22 1.67
C GLU A 70 -33.45 7.14 0.44
N GLU A 71 -32.49 8.06 0.33
CA GLU A 71 -32.40 8.95 -0.83
C GLU A 71 -32.04 8.20 -2.13
N ILE A 72 -31.26 7.11 -2.07
CA ILE A 72 -31.04 6.21 -3.20
C ILE A 72 -32.36 5.54 -3.58
N CYS A 73 -33.08 4.95 -2.62
CA CYS A 73 -34.38 4.31 -2.86
C CYS A 73 -35.35 5.25 -3.56
N ARG A 74 -35.50 6.48 -3.04
CA ARG A 74 -36.33 7.54 -3.63
C ARG A 74 -35.92 7.87 -5.07
N ARG A 75 -34.62 8.05 -5.34
CA ARG A 75 -34.10 8.37 -6.69
C ARG A 75 -34.31 7.23 -7.69
N ARG A 76 -34.29 5.99 -7.20
CA ARG A 76 -34.53 4.79 -8.00
C ARG A 76 -35.99 4.39 -8.07
N ARG A 77 -36.88 5.15 -7.42
CA ARG A 77 -38.32 4.84 -7.32
C ARG A 77 -38.57 3.45 -6.70
N MET A 78 -37.68 3.04 -5.80
CA MET A 78 -37.81 1.81 -5.04
C MET A 78 -38.52 2.16 -3.73
N LYS A 79 -39.77 1.72 -3.60
CA LYS A 79 -40.54 1.95 -2.39
C LYS A 79 -40.06 0.97 -1.33
N MET A 80 -39.46 1.49 -0.26
CA MET A 80 -39.11 0.69 0.91
C MET A 80 -40.39 0.25 1.63
N ILE A 81 -40.41 -1.01 2.01
CA ILE A 81 -41.46 -1.61 2.82
C ILE A 81 -41.14 -1.27 4.29
N ASP A 82 -42.10 -0.70 5.03
CA ASP A 82 -41.84 -0.19 6.38
C ASP A 82 -41.47 -1.32 7.36
N GLU A 83 -42.01 -2.51 7.14
CA GLU A 83 -41.83 -3.70 7.98
C GLU A 83 -40.41 -4.29 7.95
N ILE A 84 -39.59 -3.91 6.97
CA ILE A 84 -38.19 -4.34 6.83
C ILE A 84 -37.18 -3.18 6.98
N ARG A 85 -37.65 -1.93 7.17
CA ARG A 85 -36.79 -0.74 7.24
C ARG A 85 -35.74 -0.89 8.35
N ARG A 86 -36.17 -1.38 9.52
CA ARG A 86 -35.30 -1.60 10.67
C ARG A 86 -34.20 -2.60 10.34
N GLU A 87 -34.55 -3.75 9.78
CA GLU A 87 -33.63 -4.81 9.41
C GLU A 87 -32.61 -4.35 8.37
N ILE A 88 -33.02 -3.52 7.40
CA ILE A 88 -32.09 -2.91 6.43
C ILE A 88 -31.09 -1.99 7.14
N TYR A 89 -31.54 -1.17 8.08
CA TYR A 89 -30.64 -0.28 8.83
C TYR A 89 -29.66 -1.07 9.70
N GLU A 90 -30.13 -2.13 10.37
CA GLU A 90 -29.26 -3.04 11.11
C GLU A 90 -28.18 -3.65 10.20
N LEU A 91 -28.55 -4.18 9.03
CA LEU A 91 -27.60 -4.72 8.05
C LEU A 91 -26.55 -3.68 7.63
N LEU A 92 -26.98 -2.47 7.26
CA LEU A 92 -26.08 -1.39 6.84
C LEU A 92 -25.12 -0.96 7.97
N ILE A 93 -25.62 -0.88 9.20
CA ILE A 93 -24.84 -0.55 10.39
C ILE A 93 -23.81 -1.64 10.69
N PHE A 94 -24.18 -2.92 10.61
CA PHE A 94 -23.25 -4.04 10.75
C PHE A 94 -22.17 -4.02 9.68
N GLU A 95 -22.54 -3.85 8.40
CA GLU A 95 -21.56 -3.78 7.32
C GLU A 95 -20.61 -2.58 7.46
N LEU A 96 -21.10 -1.43 7.94
CA LEU A 96 -20.25 -0.28 8.25
C LEU A 96 -19.27 -0.58 9.40
N SER A 97 -19.73 -1.24 10.46
CA SER A 97 -18.88 -1.65 11.58
C SER A 97 -17.78 -2.61 11.12
N ILE A 98 -18.12 -3.63 10.33
CA ILE A 98 -17.14 -4.57 9.73
C ILE A 98 -16.11 -3.81 8.91
N ASN A 99 -16.55 -2.91 8.02
CA ASN A 99 -15.62 -2.13 7.19
C ASN A 99 -14.69 -1.26 8.06
N THR A 100 -15.21 -0.67 9.13
CA THR A 100 -14.47 0.20 10.05
C THR A 100 -13.37 -0.59 10.78
N GLN A 101 -13.72 -1.76 11.31
CA GLN A 101 -12.82 -2.62 12.07
C GLN A 101 -11.74 -3.24 11.17
N GLU A 102 -12.14 -3.90 10.09
CA GLU A 102 -11.22 -4.64 9.21
C GLU A 102 -10.28 -3.71 8.42
N LEU A 103 -10.73 -2.49 8.09
CA LEU A 103 -9.91 -1.51 7.40
C LEU A 103 -9.23 -0.52 8.34
N GLU A 104 -9.55 -0.53 9.65
CA GLU A 104 -9.10 0.47 10.64
C GLU A 104 -9.19 1.91 10.05
N MET A 105 -10.40 2.30 9.66
CA MET A 105 -10.69 3.57 9.01
C MET A 105 -11.87 4.26 9.70
N GLU A 106 -11.94 5.58 9.58
CA GLU A 106 -13.05 6.33 10.14
C GLU A 106 -14.37 5.95 9.44
N PRO A 107 -15.46 5.67 10.19
CA PRO A 107 -16.75 5.27 9.63
C PRO A 107 -17.27 6.20 8.52
N ASP A 108 -17.07 7.53 8.66
CA ASP A 108 -17.56 8.51 7.68
C ASP A 108 -16.94 8.31 6.28
N GLN A 109 -15.70 7.82 6.23
CA GLN A 109 -14.98 7.54 4.99
C GLN A 109 -15.57 6.33 4.26
N LEU A 110 -16.24 5.43 4.97
CA LEU A 110 -16.70 4.14 4.48
C LEU A 110 -18.19 4.12 4.11
N VAL A 111 -18.96 5.16 4.46
CA VAL A 111 -20.39 5.26 4.14
C VAL A 111 -20.68 4.97 2.65
N SER A 112 -19.86 5.51 1.74
CA SER A 112 -20.12 5.35 0.30
C SER A 112 -19.92 3.91 -0.18
N VAL A 113 -18.89 3.22 0.32
CA VAL A 113 -18.60 1.85 -0.08
C VAL A 113 -19.55 0.86 0.56
N THR A 114 -19.97 1.09 1.83
CA THR A 114 -20.99 0.29 2.51
C THR A 114 -22.34 0.33 1.77
N LEU A 115 -22.76 1.50 1.27
CA LEU A 115 -24.03 1.61 0.54
C LEU A 115 -24.03 0.83 -0.78
N LEU A 116 -22.88 0.73 -1.44
CA LEU A 116 -22.80 0.32 -2.85
C LEU A 116 -22.19 -1.05 -3.07
N SER A 117 -21.49 -1.60 -2.07
CA SER A 117 -20.86 -2.91 -2.17
C SER A 117 -21.82 -4.00 -1.72
N GLU A 118 -21.95 -5.05 -2.53
CA GLU A 118 -22.70 -6.26 -2.15
C GLU A 118 -22.05 -6.98 -0.97
N VAL A 119 -20.71 -6.99 -0.91
CA VAL A 119 -19.94 -7.58 0.18
C VAL A 119 -19.14 -6.50 0.88
N PRO A 120 -19.09 -6.48 2.23
CA PRO A 120 -18.23 -5.56 2.99
C PRO A 120 -16.83 -5.45 2.40
N ALA A 121 -16.33 -4.22 2.28
CA ALA A 121 -14.97 -3.95 1.84
C ALA A 121 -13.92 -4.48 2.83
N GLY A 122 -14.28 -4.65 4.10
CA GLY A 122 -13.44 -5.30 5.11
C GLY A 122 -12.96 -6.70 4.71
N PHE A 123 -13.74 -7.43 3.93
CA PHE A 123 -13.40 -8.80 3.52
C PHE A 123 -12.51 -8.88 2.27
N ILE A 124 -12.15 -7.77 1.63
CA ILE A 124 -11.34 -7.77 0.40
C ILE A 124 -10.04 -8.56 0.58
N LEU A 125 -9.34 -8.42 1.70
CA LEU A 125 -8.05 -9.10 1.91
C LEU A 125 -8.18 -10.60 2.24
N GLN A 126 -9.40 -11.09 2.49
CA GLN A 126 -9.69 -12.51 2.69
C GLN A 126 -9.91 -13.23 1.36
N GLU A 127 -10.22 -12.48 0.30
CA GLU A 127 -10.46 -13.01 -1.04
C GLU A 127 -9.12 -13.31 -1.74
N LYS A 128 -8.96 -14.54 -2.24
CA LYS A 128 -7.74 -14.99 -2.92
C LYS A 128 -7.33 -14.10 -4.09
N GLU A 129 -8.31 -13.54 -4.80
CA GLU A 129 -8.10 -12.62 -5.91
C GLU A 129 -7.25 -11.39 -5.53
N PHE A 130 -7.37 -10.89 -4.30
CA PHE A 130 -6.70 -9.67 -3.85
C PHE A 130 -5.45 -9.94 -2.98
N GLU A 131 -4.93 -11.16 -2.99
CA GLU A 131 -3.73 -11.53 -2.26
C GLU A 131 -2.52 -10.64 -2.59
N TRP A 132 -2.43 -10.17 -3.84
CA TRP A 132 -1.42 -9.23 -4.31
C TRP A 132 -1.34 -7.93 -3.48
N PHE A 133 -2.45 -7.54 -2.85
CA PHE A 133 -2.55 -6.32 -2.03
C PHE A 133 -2.35 -6.54 -0.53
N LYS A 134 -2.16 -7.78 -0.03
CA LYS A 134 -2.02 -8.04 1.42
C LYS A 134 -0.87 -7.25 2.07
N GLY A 135 0.23 -7.04 1.35
CA GLY A 135 1.36 -6.22 1.81
C GLY A 135 1.15 -4.70 1.70
N ASN A 136 0.01 -4.26 1.14
CA ASN A 136 -0.27 -2.88 0.77
C ASN A 136 -1.68 -2.45 1.22
N LEU A 137 -2.01 -2.65 2.50
CA LEU A 137 -3.31 -2.27 3.08
C LEU A 137 -3.72 -0.82 2.75
N GLY A 138 -2.76 0.11 2.65
CA GLY A 138 -3.04 1.49 2.25
C GLY A 138 -3.69 1.64 0.86
N ILE A 139 -3.42 0.73 -0.08
CA ILE A 139 -4.08 0.72 -1.39
C ILE A 139 -5.54 0.26 -1.26
N VAL A 140 -5.80 -0.76 -0.44
CA VAL A 140 -7.17 -1.25 -0.18
C VAL A 140 -7.99 -0.21 0.57
N LYS A 141 -7.43 0.43 1.60
CA LYS A 141 -8.05 1.56 2.31
C LYS A 141 -8.41 2.68 1.33
N ARG A 142 -7.49 3.05 0.44
CA ARG A 142 -7.75 4.04 -0.62
C ARG A 142 -8.84 3.60 -1.59
N ALA A 143 -8.87 2.33 -1.97
CA ALA A 143 -9.89 1.77 -2.85
C ALA A 143 -11.28 1.95 -2.22
N ALA A 144 -11.42 1.53 -0.96
CA ALA A 144 -12.66 1.63 -0.19
C ALA A 144 -13.10 3.10 0.05
N GLU A 145 -12.14 4.00 0.28
CA GLU A 145 -12.44 5.42 0.50
C GLU A 145 -12.92 6.15 -0.77
N LYS A 146 -12.25 5.89 -1.90
CA LYS A 146 -12.37 6.73 -3.11
C LYS A 146 -13.29 6.16 -4.16
N TYR A 147 -13.50 4.84 -4.18
CA TYR A 147 -14.23 4.18 -5.25
C TYR A 147 -15.46 3.48 -4.70
N SER A 148 -16.57 3.60 -5.43
CA SER A 148 -17.81 2.88 -5.13
C SER A 148 -17.69 1.38 -5.33
N ASN A 149 -16.75 0.94 -6.19
CA ASN A 149 -16.41 -0.46 -6.40
C ASN A 149 -14.90 -0.66 -6.18
N PRO A 150 -14.46 -0.88 -4.94
CA PRO A 150 -13.04 -1.05 -4.63
C PRO A 150 -12.45 -2.29 -5.31
N ARG A 151 -13.21 -3.37 -5.46
CA ARG A 151 -12.77 -4.63 -6.09
C ARG A 151 -12.43 -4.44 -7.56
N GLU A 152 -13.30 -3.79 -8.31
CA GLU A 152 -13.05 -3.45 -9.72
C GLU A 152 -11.84 -2.53 -9.87
N PHE A 153 -11.72 -1.49 -9.04
CA PHE A 153 -10.53 -0.64 -9.04
C PHE A 153 -9.24 -1.44 -8.80
N LEU A 154 -9.24 -2.35 -7.82
CA LEU A 154 -8.08 -3.18 -7.50
C LEU A 154 -7.73 -4.14 -8.64
N ARG A 155 -8.73 -4.75 -9.32
CA ARG A 155 -8.50 -5.56 -10.53
C ARG A 155 -7.82 -4.74 -11.62
N THR A 156 -8.39 -3.59 -11.97
CA THR A 156 -7.83 -2.71 -12.98
C THR A 156 -6.41 -2.26 -12.63
N VAL A 157 -6.13 -1.95 -11.35
CA VAL A 157 -4.77 -1.62 -10.90
C VAL A 157 -3.81 -2.78 -11.14
N LYS A 158 -4.19 -4.00 -10.78
CA LYS A 158 -3.33 -5.18 -10.97
C LYS A 158 -3.08 -5.44 -12.46
N GLU A 159 -4.14 -5.52 -13.26
CA GLU A 159 -4.07 -5.73 -14.72
C GLU A 159 -3.20 -4.66 -15.38
N THR A 160 -3.41 -3.38 -15.04
CA THR A 160 -2.62 -2.27 -15.58
C THR A 160 -1.15 -2.37 -15.21
N VAL A 161 -0.83 -2.84 -14.00
CA VAL A 161 0.57 -3.02 -13.57
C VAL A 161 1.22 -4.15 -14.34
N GLU A 162 0.53 -5.29 -14.51
CA GLU A 162 0.99 -6.44 -15.28
C GLU A 162 1.25 -6.03 -16.75
N GLU A 163 0.27 -5.40 -17.42
CA GLU A 163 0.42 -4.89 -18.79
C GLU A 163 1.62 -3.94 -18.95
N ILE A 164 1.73 -2.93 -18.08
CA ILE A 164 2.81 -1.93 -18.20
C ILE A 164 4.18 -2.56 -18.01
N LEU A 165 4.30 -3.58 -17.15
CA LEU A 165 5.59 -4.26 -16.94
C LEU A 165 6.00 -5.14 -18.12
N GLU A 166 5.07 -5.54 -18.99
CA GLU A 166 5.37 -6.25 -20.24
C GLU A 166 5.77 -5.31 -21.39
N GLU A 167 5.47 -4.01 -21.28
CA GLU A 167 5.79 -3.02 -22.31
C GLU A 167 7.27 -2.61 -22.29
N GLU A 168 7.98 -2.83 -23.40
CA GLU A 168 9.41 -2.48 -23.57
C GLU A 168 9.70 -0.99 -23.31
N GLU A 169 8.73 -0.10 -23.58
CA GLU A 169 8.81 1.35 -23.27
C GLU A 169 9.11 1.59 -21.77
N PHE A 170 8.60 0.72 -20.89
CA PHE A 170 8.66 0.89 -19.44
C PHE A 170 9.66 -0.04 -18.74
N LYS A 171 10.53 -0.73 -19.50
CA LYS A 171 11.57 -1.64 -18.94
C LYS A 171 12.45 -1.01 -17.86
N ASP A 172 12.63 0.31 -17.93
CA ASP A 172 13.38 1.10 -16.98
C ASP A 172 12.79 1.08 -15.55
N PHE A 173 11.53 0.62 -15.41
CA PHE A 173 10.81 0.44 -14.16
C PHE A 173 10.75 -1.02 -13.67
N TRP A 174 11.31 -2.01 -14.37
CA TRP A 174 11.35 -3.41 -13.91
C TRP A 174 12.03 -3.56 -12.54
N GLU A 175 13.08 -2.78 -12.29
CA GLU A 175 13.77 -2.74 -10.99
C GLU A 175 13.02 -1.92 -9.93
N THR A 176 11.96 -1.19 -10.33
CA THR A 176 11.13 -0.40 -9.44
C THR A 176 9.62 -0.58 -9.73
N PRO A 177 9.07 -1.80 -9.64
CA PRO A 177 7.66 -2.07 -9.97
C PRO A 177 6.68 -1.24 -9.12
N TRP A 178 7.09 -0.87 -7.90
CA TRP A 178 6.31 0.01 -7.02
C TRP A 178 5.97 1.37 -7.67
N MET A 179 6.77 1.86 -8.62
CA MET A 179 6.48 3.10 -9.35
C MET A 179 5.33 2.93 -10.34
N VAL A 180 5.26 1.77 -11.00
CA VAL A 180 4.16 1.40 -11.88
C VAL A 180 2.88 1.26 -11.06
N LEU A 181 2.94 0.54 -9.94
CA LEU A 181 1.84 0.44 -8.97
C LEU A 181 1.38 1.82 -8.48
N HIS A 182 2.32 2.72 -8.16
CA HIS A 182 1.98 4.08 -7.75
C HIS A 182 1.26 4.85 -8.86
N ALA A 183 1.69 4.70 -10.11
CA ALA A 183 1.04 5.32 -11.25
C ALA A 183 -0.39 4.78 -11.44
N ALA A 184 -0.58 3.46 -11.42
CA ALA A 184 -1.89 2.83 -11.55
C ALA A 184 -2.86 3.28 -10.44
N VAL A 185 -2.39 3.40 -9.20
CA VAL A 185 -3.25 3.76 -8.05
C VAL A 185 -3.61 5.24 -7.99
N HIS A 186 -2.67 6.12 -8.36
CA HIS A 186 -2.82 7.57 -8.18
C HIS A 186 -3.11 8.31 -9.48
N ASN A 187 -2.97 7.66 -10.63
CA ASN A 187 -3.31 8.18 -11.95
C ASN A 187 -4.04 7.10 -12.78
N PRO A 188 -5.16 6.54 -12.28
CA PRO A 188 -5.79 5.36 -12.87
C PRO A 188 -6.32 5.59 -14.29
N THR A 189 -6.58 6.83 -14.68
CA THR A 189 -7.03 7.16 -16.04
C THR A 189 -5.91 7.06 -17.07
N ASP A 190 -4.68 7.42 -16.70
CA ASP A 190 -3.53 7.40 -17.63
C ASP A 190 -2.20 7.25 -16.87
N PRO A 191 -1.92 6.03 -16.37
CA PRO A 191 -0.68 5.76 -15.63
C PRO A 191 0.55 5.86 -16.53
N ARG A 192 0.42 5.45 -17.80
CA ARG A 192 1.49 5.50 -18.82
C ARG A 192 1.99 6.93 -19.03
N ARG A 193 1.09 7.93 -19.10
CA ARG A 193 1.49 9.35 -19.19
C ARG A 193 2.29 9.84 -17.99
N LEU A 194 1.95 9.40 -16.77
CA LEU A 194 2.75 9.74 -15.59
C LEU A 194 4.16 9.14 -15.70
N LEU A 195 4.27 7.87 -16.08
CA LEU A 195 5.56 7.18 -16.25
C LEU A 195 6.42 7.82 -17.34
N ARG A 196 5.84 8.15 -18.51
CA ARG A 196 6.51 8.90 -19.58
C ARG A 196 7.05 10.25 -19.11
N LYS A 197 6.26 10.97 -18.30
CA LYS A 197 6.70 12.23 -17.67
C LYS A 197 7.89 12.01 -16.74
N VAL A 198 7.89 10.92 -15.97
CA VAL A 198 9.02 10.55 -15.11
C VAL A 198 10.26 10.21 -15.95
N ILE A 199 10.14 9.41 -17.01
CA ILE A 199 11.25 9.07 -17.93
C ILE A 199 11.88 10.35 -18.49
N LYS A 200 11.07 11.22 -19.12
CA LYS A 200 11.54 12.49 -19.69
C LYS A 200 12.21 13.40 -18.64
N THR A 201 11.69 13.39 -17.42
CA THR A 201 12.27 14.15 -16.31
C THR A 201 13.64 13.59 -15.91
N VAL A 202 13.78 12.26 -15.85
CA VAL A 202 15.05 11.59 -15.54
C VAL A 202 16.10 11.91 -16.61
N GLU A 203 15.75 11.77 -17.89
CA GLU A 203 16.63 12.09 -19.02
C GLU A 203 17.13 13.53 -18.95
N GLY A 204 16.21 14.50 -18.84
CA GLY A 204 16.58 15.92 -18.75
C GLY A 204 17.40 16.29 -17.51
N PHE A 205 17.30 15.52 -16.41
CA PHE A 205 18.21 15.70 -15.27
C PHE A 205 19.58 15.07 -15.51
N LEU A 206 19.67 13.93 -16.19
CA LEU A 206 20.95 13.24 -16.46
C LEU A 206 21.82 13.97 -17.49
N GLU A 207 21.23 14.82 -18.34
CA GLU A 207 21.92 15.76 -19.23
C GLU A 207 22.60 16.91 -18.48
N LYS A 208 22.00 17.37 -17.37
CA LYS A 208 22.54 18.48 -16.57
C LYS A 208 23.77 18.04 -15.77
N GLU A 209 24.92 18.67 -16.02
CA GLU A 209 26.20 18.37 -15.35
C GLU A 209 26.08 18.26 -13.82
N LYS A 210 25.33 19.18 -13.21
CA LYS A 210 25.14 19.24 -11.76
C LYS A 210 24.47 18.00 -11.16
N PHE A 211 23.79 17.17 -11.94
CA PHE A 211 23.10 15.96 -11.49
C PHE A 211 23.71 14.65 -11.99
N LYS A 212 24.84 14.70 -12.72
CA LYS A 212 25.57 13.48 -13.13
C LYS A 212 25.96 12.57 -11.96
N CYS A 213 26.09 13.10 -10.74
CA CYS A 213 26.34 12.31 -9.53
C CYS A 213 25.25 11.27 -9.22
N PHE A 214 24.05 11.41 -9.79
CA PHE A 214 22.95 10.46 -9.62
C PHE A 214 22.85 9.40 -10.74
N ARG A 215 23.78 9.36 -11.71
CA ARG A 215 23.75 8.38 -12.83
C ARG A 215 23.67 6.92 -12.36
N LYS A 216 24.44 6.56 -11.32
CA LYS A 216 24.42 5.22 -10.71
C LYS A 216 23.24 5.01 -9.74
N ASN A 217 22.47 6.06 -9.47
CA ASN A 217 21.37 6.08 -8.52
C ASN A 217 20.14 6.78 -9.16
N LYS A 218 19.77 6.37 -10.38
CA LYS A 218 18.65 6.98 -11.13
C LYS A 218 17.35 6.97 -10.32
N TRP A 219 17.18 5.98 -9.43
CA TRP A 219 16.06 5.89 -8.49
C TRP A 219 15.83 7.17 -7.67
N VAL A 220 16.88 7.94 -7.35
CA VAL A 220 16.76 9.22 -6.62
C VAL A 220 16.06 10.26 -7.48
N ILE A 221 16.40 10.33 -8.76
CA ILE A 221 15.76 11.25 -9.72
C ILE A 221 14.32 10.82 -9.97
N ARG A 222 14.09 9.51 -10.13
CA ARG A 222 12.75 8.92 -10.27
C ARG A 222 11.87 9.26 -9.06
N HIS A 223 12.39 9.07 -7.84
CA HIS A 223 11.72 9.44 -6.60
C HIS A 223 11.41 10.94 -6.56
N ALA A 224 12.37 11.79 -6.92
CA ALA A 224 12.20 13.24 -6.98
C ALA A 224 11.09 13.65 -7.95
N ALA A 225 11.10 13.09 -9.17
CA ALA A 225 10.14 13.36 -10.24
C ALA A 225 8.72 12.92 -9.86
N LEU A 226 8.60 11.82 -9.12
CA LEU A 226 7.31 11.28 -8.71
C LEU A 226 6.70 12.02 -7.51
N LYS A 227 7.51 12.36 -6.51
CA LYS A 227 7.02 12.83 -5.21
C LYS A 227 7.02 14.34 -5.01
N TYR A 228 7.82 15.09 -5.77
CA TYR A 228 8.04 16.52 -5.52
C TYR A 228 7.61 17.38 -6.70
N SER A 229 6.86 18.45 -6.42
CA SER A 229 6.51 19.46 -7.42
C SER A 229 7.73 20.24 -7.94
N LYS A 230 8.82 20.30 -7.16
CA LYS A 230 10.10 20.93 -7.51
C LYS A 230 11.26 19.93 -7.38
N PRO A 231 11.37 18.92 -8.28
CA PRO A 231 12.38 17.86 -8.18
C PRO A 231 13.82 18.41 -8.13
N GLU A 232 14.10 19.47 -8.87
CA GLU A 232 15.44 20.07 -8.94
C GLU A 232 15.93 20.62 -7.59
N LYS A 233 15.04 21.28 -6.84
CA LYS A 233 15.32 21.80 -5.49
C LYS A 233 15.61 20.64 -4.53
N PHE A 234 14.80 19.59 -4.59
CA PHE A 234 15.00 18.39 -3.78
C PHE A 234 16.37 17.75 -4.08
N LEU A 235 16.69 17.47 -5.35
CA LEU A 235 17.95 16.85 -5.76
C LEU A 235 19.18 17.68 -5.36
N SER A 236 19.08 19.00 -5.45
CA SER A 236 20.14 19.91 -5.02
C SER A 236 20.37 19.84 -3.52
N THR A 237 19.30 19.77 -2.72
CA THR A 237 19.37 19.57 -1.27
C THR A 237 20.00 18.22 -0.94
N VAL A 238 19.52 17.12 -1.52
CA VAL A 238 20.09 15.78 -1.32
C VAL A 238 21.59 15.76 -1.60
N LYS A 239 22.01 16.27 -2.77
CA LYS A 239 23.43 16.35 -3.15
C LYS A 239 24.27 17.11 -2.12
N ARG A 240 23.79 18.27 -1.67
CA ARG A 240 24.48 19.10 -0.67
C ARG A 240 24.56 18.40 0.69
N THR A 241 23.47 17.78 1.12
CA THR A 241 23.38 17.05 2.39
C THR A 241 24.35 15.86 2.40
N VAL A 242 24.33 15.03 1.36
CA VAL A 242 25.26 13.89 1.22
C VAL A 242 26.72 14.37 1.26
N LYS A 243 27.05 15.44 0.52
CA LYS A 243 28.41 16.01 0.51
C LYS A 243 28.85 16.52 1.87
N LYS A 244 27.94 17.13 2.66
CA LYS A 244 28.25 17.60 4.02
C LYS A 244 28.50 16.42 4.96
N ILE A 245 27.57 15.46 5.01
CA ILE A 245 27.65 14.30 5.89
C ILE A 245 28.91 13.47 5.63
N LEU A 246 29.26 13.22 4.36
CA LEU A 246 30.46 12.42 4.04
C LEU A 246 31.79 13.08 4.44
N ARG A 247 31.80 14.36 4.82
CA ARG A 247 32.97 15.08 5.36
C ARG A 247 33.03 15.05 6.88
N GLU A 248 31.94 14.71 7.56
CA GLU A 248 31.86 14.69 9.01
C GLU A 248 32.56 13.44 9.57
N LYS A 249 33.40 13.61 10.59
CA LYS A 249 34.17 12.50 11.20
C LYS A 249 33.24 11.44 11.81
N GLU A 250 32.12 11.87 12.40
CA GLU A 250 31.07 11.00 12.99
C GLU A 250 30.62 9.91 12.02
N PHE A 251 30.49 10.22 10.73
CA PHE A 251 29.94 9.34 9.70
C PHE A 251 31.01 8.71 8.79
N ALA A 252 32.29 8.74 9.20
CA ALA A 252 33.39 8.20 8.40
C ALA A 252 33.22 6.71 8.04
N GLY A 253 32.54 5.93 8.90
CA GLY A 253 32.22 4.52 8.67
C GLY A 253 31.34 4.25 7.45
N PHE A 254 30.60 5.25 6.96
CA PHE A 254 29.72 5.13 5.80
C PHE A 254 30.39 5.49 4.46
N LYS A 255 31.68 5.83 4.43
CA LYS A 255 32.35 6.23 3.18
C LYS A 255 32.32 5.13 2.11
N LYS A 256 32.54 3.86 2.51
CA LYS A 256 32.47 2.69 1.62
C LYS A 256 31.03 2.27 1.30
N THR A 257 30.06 2.73 2.09
CA THR A 257 28.62 2.47 1.93
C THR A 257 27.82 3.77 1.81
N SER A 258 28.31 4.67 0.94
CA SER A 258 27.74 6.00 0.75
C SER A 258 26.27 5.98 0.28
N TRP A 259 25.78 4.85 -0.24
CA TRP A 259 24.37 4.63 -0.54
C TRP A 259 23.47 4.76 0.71
N ILE A 260 23.97 4.45 1.92
CA ILE A 260 23.24 4.62 3.18
C ILE A 260 23.04 6.11 3.49
N VAL A 261 24.08 6.92 3.27
CA VAL A 261 24.00 8.39 3.41
C VAL A 261 23.04 8.98 2.37
N LEU A 262 23.08 8.46 1.14
CA LEU A 262 22.14 8.84 0.10
C LEU A 262 20.69 8.48 0.49
N HIS A 263 20.46 7.27 1.02
CA HIS A 263 19.18 6.84 1.52
C HIS A 263 18.65 7.75 2.63
N ALA A 264 19.50 8.06 3.62
CA ALA A 264 19.17 8.97 4.71
C ALA A 264 18.74 10.34 4.19
N ALA A 265 19.52 10.92 3.28
CA ALA A 265 19.23 12.24 2.71
C ALA A 265 17.93 12.27 1.87
N VAL A 266 17.52 11.14 1.28
CA VAL A 266 16.30 11.05 0.45
C VAL A 266 15.06 10.80 1.30
N HIS A 267 15.12 9.87 2.25
CA HIS A 267 13.95 9.40 3.00
C HIS A 267 13.75 10.07 4.37
N TYR A 268 14.80 10.70 4.90
CA TYR A 268 14.78 11.42 6.16
C TYR A 268 15.34 12.83 5.96
N PRO A 269 14.73 13.65 5.08
CA PRO A 269 15.29 14.94 4.68
C PRO A 269 15.39 15.94 5.84
N ASP A 270 14.54 15.81 6.86
CA ASP A 270 14.51 16.70 8.02
C ASP A 270 15.66 16.42 9.00
N ASP A 271 15.97 15.14 9.26
CA ASP A 271 17.11 14.74 10.10
C ASP A 271 17.79 13.45 9.62
N PRO A 272 18.61 13.53 8.57
CA PRO A 272 19.33 12.37 8.05
C PRO A 272 20.41 11.88 9.03
N ARG A 273 20.90 12.73 9.94
CA ARG A 273 21.97 12.37 10.89
C ARG A 273 21.45 11.48 11.99
N ARG A 274 20.25 11.78 12.52
CA ARG A 274 19.60 10.91 13.50
C ARG A 274 19.38 9.51 12.95
N PHE A 275 18.87 9.40 11.72
CA PHE A 275 18.73 8.09 11.06
C PHE A 275 20.07 7.35 10.96
N LEU A 276 21.14 8.03 10.55
CA LEU A 276 22.47 7.43 10.43
C LEU A 276 23.06 6.98 11.77
N ARG A 277 22.81 7.72 12.85
CA ARG A 277 23.20 7.29 14.22
C ARG A 277 22.48 6.02 14.63
N THR A 278 21.16 5.95 14.42
CA THR A 278 20.39 4.73 14.70
C THR A 278 20.91 3.54 13.88
N VAL A 279 21.16 3.71 12.58
CA VAL A 279 21.76 2.64 11.75
C VAL A 279 23.11 2.21 12.29
N LYS A 280 23.96 3.16 12.71
CA LYS A 280 25.27 2.86 13.29
C LYS A 280 25.14 2.03 14.57
N GLU A 281 24.30 2.48 15.52
CA GLU A 281 24.05 1.81 16.79
C GLU A 281 23.52 0.38 16.57
N THR A 282 22.53 0.21 15.69
CA THR A 282 21.98 -1.11 15.34
C THR A 282 23.04 -2.03 14.70
N VAL A 283 23.91 -1.50 13.84
CA VAL A 283 24.99 -2.30 13.23
C VAL A 283 26.03 -2.71 14.26
N GLU A 284 26.37 -1.82 15.19
CA GLU A 284 27.32 -2.10 16.28
C GLU A 284 26.77 -3.17 17.22
N GLU A 285 25.51 -3.02 17.68
CA GLU A 285 24.81 -4.02 18.50
C GLU A 285 24.81 -5.41 17.85
N ILE A 286 24.42 -5.51 16.57
CA ILE A 286 24.35 -6.79 15.86
C ILE A 286 25.74 -7.42 15.67
N LEU A 287 26.80 -6.62 15.52
CA LEU A 287 28.17 -7.13 15.35
C LEU A 287 28.76 -7.71 16.64
N GLU A 288 28.23 -7.35 17.81
CA GLU A 288 28.64 -7.89 19.11
C GLU A 288 27.98 -9.25 19.41
N GLU A 289 26.88 -9.58 18.73
CA GLU A 289 26.16 -10.83 18.95
C GLU A 289 26.82 -12.01 18.20
N GLU A 290 27.16 -13.05 18.95
CA GLU A 290 27.71 -14.32 18.42
C GLU A 290 26.83 -14.92 17.31
N GLU A 291 25.51 -14.79 17.44
CA GLU A 291 24.52 -15.28 16.49
C GLU A 291 24.80 -14.79 15.04
N PHE A 292 25.25 -13.55 14.89
CA PHE A 292 25.43 -12.88 13.60
C PHE A 292 26.88 -12.83 13.12
N LYS A 293 27.81 -13.51 13.81
CA LYS A 293 29.24 -13.53 13.42
C LYS A 293 29.47 -14.03 12.00
N CYS A 294 28.61 -14.90 11.45
CA CYS A 294 28.69 -15.38 10.07
C CYS A 294 28.66 -14.24 9.04
N PHE A 295 28.07 -13.08 9.38
CA PHE A 295 28.01 -11.90 8.52
C PHE A 295 29.20 -10.93 8.69
N SER A 296 30.16 -11.21 9.59
CA SER A 296 31.26 -10.27 9.91
C SER A 296 32.11 -9.88 8.70
N LYS A 297 32.33 -10.81 7.76
CA LYS A 297 33.04 -10.55 6.49
C LYS A 297 32.15 -9.89 5.44
N ASN A 298 30.83 -9.90 5.64
CA ASN A 298 29.80 -9.36 4.75
C ASN A 298 28.96 -8.30 5.48
N LYS A 299 29.61 -7.35 6.16
CA LYS A 299 28.94 -6.30 6.97
C LYS A 299 27.84 -5.53 6.22
N TRP A 300 27.90 -5.50 4.90
CA TRP A 300 26.87 -4.87 4.07
C TRP A 300 25.47 -5.50 4.27
N VAL A 301 25.38 -6.78 4.64
CA VAL A 301 24.11 -7.47 4.92
C VAL A 301 23.47 -6.92 6.19
N ILE A 302 24.26 -6.77 7.26
CA ILE A 302 23.81 -6.15 8.51
C ILE A 302 23.40 -4.70 8.27
N GLN A 303 24.20 -3.95 7.51
CA GLN A 303 23.86 -2.58 7.13
C GLN A 303 22.57 -2.50 6.31
N HIS A 304 22.34 -3.44 5.39
CA HIS A 304 21.09 -3.54 4.65
C HIS A 304 19.91 -3.79 5.58
N ALA A 305 20.03 -4.76 6.49
CA ALA A 305 19.03 -5.08 7.49
C ALA A 305 18.64 -3.85 8.32
N ALA A 306 19.64 -3.15 8.86
CA ALA A 306 19.45 -1.94 9.69
C ALA A 306 18.79 -0.78 8.93
N VAL A 307 19.02 -0.66 7.61
CA VAL A 307 18.45 0.41 6.80
C VAL A 307 17.03 0.09 6.32
N LYS A 308 16.73 -1.18 6.03
CA LYS A 308 15.52 -1.58 5.29
C LYS A 308 14.45 -2.27 6.13
N HIS A 309 14.79 -2.78 7.31
CA HIS A 309 13.86 -3.59 8.11
C HIS A 309 13.67 -3.00 9.50
N SER A 310 12.42 -2.93 9.94
CA SER A 310 12.08 -2.52 11.32
C SER A 310 12.50 -3.55 12.37
N LYS A 311 12.72 -4.81 11.96
CA LYS A 311 13.23 -5.90 12.80
C LYS A 311 14.48 -6.53 12.15
N PRO A 312 15.65 -5.85 12.18
CA PRO A 312 16.86 -6.28 11.47
C PRO A 312 17.31 -7.70 11.85
N LYS A 313 17.34 -8.03 13.14
CA LYS A 313 17.75 -9.37 13.64
C LYS A 313 16.85 -10.49 13.12
N LYS A 314 15.53 -10.27 13.08
CA LYS A 314 14.57 -11.25 12.52
C LYS A 314 14.86 -11.50 11.04
N PHE A 315 15.08 -10.44 10.26
CA PHE A 315 15.47 -10.56 8.86
C PHE A 315 16.79 -11.34 8.70
N LEU A 316 17.80 -11.03 9.49
CA LEU A 316 19.11 -11.70 9.43
C LEU A 316 19.03 -13.19 9.78
N ARG A 317 18.16 -13.60 10.71
CA ARG A 317 17.89 -15.01 11.00
C ARG A 317 17.34 -15.74 9.78
N THR A 318 16.34 -15.17 9.12
CA THR A 318 15.80 -15.73 7.88
C THR A 318 16.87 -15.81 6.78
N VAL A 319 17.69 -14.77 6.61
CA VAL A 319 18.80 -14.80 5.65
C VAL A 319 19.78 -15.94 5.98
N LYS A 320 20.13 -16.12 7.25
CA LYS A 320 21.03 -17.18 7.71
C LYS A 320 20.44 -18.56 7.39
N GLU A 321 19.20 -18.80 7.77
CA GLU A 321 18.49 -20.07 7.53
C GLU A 321 18.43 -20.40 6.03
N THR A 322 18.05 -19.43 5.18
CA THR A 322 17.99 -19.65 3.72
C THR A 322 19.37 -19.88 3.11
N VAL A 323 20.41 -19.21 3.60
CA VAL A 323 21.79 -19.45 3.13
C VAL A 323 22.25 -20.85 3.53
N GLU A 324 21.97 -21.30 4.75
CA GLU A 324 22.30 -22.65 5.22
C GLU A 324 21.60 -23.70 4.34
N GLU A 325 20.30 -23.54 4.07
CA GLU A 325 19.55 -24.41 3.16
C GLU A 325 20.18 -24.48 1.75
N ILE A 326 20.52 -23.32 1.16
CA ILE A 326 21.14 -23.28 -0.17
C ILE A 326 22.52 -23.95 -0.18
N LEU A 327 23.30 -23.82 0.89
CA LEU A 327 24.66 -24.38 0.95
C LEU A 327 24.68 -25.90 1.19
N GLU A 328 23.62 -26.45 1.77
CA GLU A 328 23.40 -27.90 1.92
C GLU A 328 22.88 -28.56 0.64
N ASP A 329 22.22 -27.78 -0.22
CA ASP A 329 21.69 -28.24 -1.50
C ASP A 329 22.82 -28.54 -2.50
N LYS A 330 22.88 -29.80 -2.96
CA LYS A 330 23.89 -30.28 -3.92
C LYS A 330 23.86 -29.50 -5.24
N GLU A 331 22.71 -28.96 -5.64
CA GLU A 331 22.59 -28.12 -6.84
C GLU A 331 23.52 -26.90 -6.76
N PHE A 332 23.71 -26.33 -5.56
CA PHE A 332 24.45 -25.08 -5.35
C PHE A 332 25.82 -25.28 -4.72
N GLU A 333 26.34 -26.52 -4.70
CA GLU A 333 27.65 -26.86 -4.14
C GLU A 333 28.79 -26.01 -4.72
N ARG A 334 28.67 -25.59 -5.99
CA ARG A 334 29.60 -24.67 -6.66
C ARG A 334 29.77 -23.31 -5.96
N PHE A 335 28.81 -22.90 -5.12
CA PHE A 335 28.85 -21.64 -4.39
C PHE A 335 29.31 -21.76 -2.93
N LYS A 336 29.71 -22.94 -2.44
CA LYS A 336 30.15 -23.14 -1.05
C LYS A 336 31.26 -22.19 -0.60
N ASN A 337 32.17 -21.85 -1.52
CA ASN A 337 33.26 -20.90 -1.26
C ASN A 337 32.95 -19.45 -1.68
N SER A 338 31.73 -19.20 -2.17
CA SER A 338 31.28 -17.93 -2.74
C SER A 338 30.10 -17.35 -1.96
N LEU A 339 30.19 -17.37 -0.63
CA LEU A 339 29.15 -16.89 0.29
C LEU A 339 28.62 -15.49 -0.07
N GLY A 340 29.46 -14.60 -0.61
CA GLY A 340 29.04 -13.27 -1.07
C GLY A 340 28.00 -13.29 -2.21
N ILE A 341 28.03 -14.28 -3.10
CA ILE A 341 27.05 -14.43 -4.19
C ILE A 341 25.72 -14.97 -3.62
N VAL A 342 25.80 -15.97 -2.74
CA VAL A 342 24.62 -16.55 -2.08
C VAL A 342 23.90 -15.48 -1.25
N LEU A 343 24.64 -14.67 -0.49
CA LEU A 343 24.06 -13.56 0.27
C LEU A 343 23.40 -12.52 -0.63
N LYS A 344 23.95 -12.22 -1.81
CA LYS A 344 23.29 -11.33 -2.77
C LYS A 344 21.98 -11.93 -3.28
N ALA A 345 21.98 -13.22 -3.61
CA ALA A 345 20.77 -13.91 -4.04
C ALA A 345 19.67 -13.82 -2.98
N VAL A 346 19.98 -14.19 -1.74
CA VAL A 346 19.00 -14.20 -0.64
C VAL A 346 18.52 -12.79 -0.28
N VAL A 347 19.41 -11.79 -0.26
CA VAL A 347 19.04 -10.43 0.16
C VAL A 347 18.35 -9.62 -0.96
N TRP A 348 18.74 -9.80 -2.22
CA TRP A 348 18.23 -8.99 -3.35
C TRP A 348 17.26 -9.72 -4.27
N HIS A 349 17.23 -11.06 -4.24
CA HIS A 349 16.34 -11.91 -5.03
C HIS A 349 15.51 -12.82 -4.11
N SER A 350 15.00 -12.27 -3.01
CA SER A 350 14.38 -13.02 -1.92
C SER A 350 13.12 -13.81 -2.30
N SER A 351 12.49 -13.51 -3.44
CA SER A 351 11.34 -14.27 -3.95
C SER A 351 11.77 -15.63 -4.54
N ASP A 352 12.93 -15.69 -5.19
CA ASP A 352 13.52 -16.93 -5.70
C ASP A 352 15.06 -16.78 -5.80
N PRO A 353 15.78 -16.97 -4.69
CA PRO A 353 17.23 -16.84 -4.68
C PRO A 353 17.91 -17.98 -5.46
N LYS A 354 17.28 -19.14 -5.57
CA LYS A 354 17.81 -20.31 -6.27
C LYS A 354 17.83 -20.07 -7.78
N ASP A 355 16.78 -19.50 -8.35
CA ASP A 355 16.73 -19.15 -9.78
C ASP A 355 17.83 -18.14 -10.17
N PHE A 356 18.02 -17.09 -9.38
CA PHE A 356 19.14 -16.15 -9.58
C PHE A 356 20.50 -16.86 -9.56
N LEU A 357 20.70 -17.82 -8.65
CA LEU A 357 21.94 -18.58 -8.55
C LEU A 357 22.17 -19.52 -9.74
N ARG A 358 21.11 -20.09 -10.32
CA ARG A 358 21.18 -20.90 -11.55
C ARG A 358 21.70 -20.07 -12.71
N SER A 359 21.26 -18.81 -12.81
CA SER A 359 21.65 -17.89 -13.88
C SER A 359 23.07 -17.33 -13.75
N GLN A 360 23.76 -17.56 -12.63
CA GLN A 360 25.14 -17.07 -12.46
C GLN A 360 26.13 -17.94 -13.26
N PRO A 361 27.11 -17.32 -13.94
CA PRO A 361 28.10 -18.05 -14.72
C PRO A 361 28.93 -18.97 -13.82
N THR A 362 29.26 -20.16 -14.36
CA THR A 362 30.24 -21.07 -13.78
C THR A 362 31.62 -20.47 -13.95
N SER A 363 32.24 -20.04 -12.85
CA SER A 363 33.65 -19.59 -12.82
C SER A 363 34.61 -20.75 -12.97
#